data_AF-A0A4R4LCG3-F1
#
_entry.id   AF-A0A4R4LCG3-F1
#
_cell.length_a   1.000
_cell.length_b   1.000
_cell.length_c   1.000
_cell.angle_alpha   90.00
_cell.angle_beta   90.00
_cell.angle_gamma   90.00
#
_symmetry.space_group_name_H-M   'P 1'
#
loop_
_entity.id
_entity.type
_entity.pdbx_description
1 polymer ?
#
loop_
_entity_poly.entity_id
_entity_poly.type
_entity_poly.pdbx_seq_one_letter_code
_entity_poly.pdbx_strand_id
1 'polypeptide(L)'
;MTDHSGYTFSEREFAFSGVSPEQVWDMRSHRAPLGMRTEQWDECLVELRAALLFDGFGDAEVRLLGPGARFCSQDPRKWFPQNESELRSRVIQHHRGASDDERLRRADNAVAKYRAAGFSQERPKPITAFFDGMYRLDAADEPDGYEFRITASARDPQQDAPALRGWVRRWEGATGRAVSLVLADRGHAGAGLREDDWMVIEPEHEEHGEK
;
A
#
# COMPACT_ATOMS: atom_id res chain seq x y z
N MET A 1 -7.28 3.07 -16.19
CA MET A 1 -6.20 3.52 -15.28
C MET A 1 -4.89 3.27 -16.01
N THR A 2 -3.93 4.19 -15.94
CA THR A 2 -2.69 4.11 -16.72
C THR A 2 -1.50 4.30 -15.80
N ASP A 3 -0.44 3.50 -15.92
CA ASP A 3 0.81 3.75 -15.20
C ASP A 3 1.67 4.82 -15.89
N HIS A 4 2.82 5.14 -15.30
CA HIS A 4 3.79 6.08 -15.84
C HIS A 4 4.46 5.61 -17.15
N SER A 5 4.33 4.33 -17.51
CA SER A 5 4.81 3.79 -18.78
C SER A 5 3.79 3.92 -19.92
N GLY A 6 2.58 4.41 -19.62
CA GLY A 6 1.47 4.47 -20.57
C GLY A 6 0.67 3.17 -20.67
N TYR A 7 0.96 2.16 -19.84
CA TYR A 7 0.22 0.91 -19.83
C TYR A 7 -1.17 1.12 -19.23
N THR A 8 -2.22 0.74 -19.97
CA THR A 8 -3.59 0.84 -19.48
C THR A 8 -4.03 -0.47 -18.85
N PHE A 9 -4.32 -0.43 -17.55
CA PHE A 9 -4.85 -1.56 -16.80
C PHE A 9 -6.24 -1.95 -17.28
N SER A 10 -6.41 -3.26 -17.45
CA SER A 10 -7.63 -3.89 -17.93
C SER A 10 -8.29 -4.71 -16.82
N GLU A 11 -9.47 -5.25 -17.12
CA GLU A 11 -10.18 -6.19 -16.24
C GLU A 11 -9.30 -7.36 -15.79
N ARG A 12 -8.35 -7.81 -16.62
CA ARG A 12 -7.41 -8.88 -16.28
C ARG A 12 -6.59 -8.55 -15.03
N GLU A 13 -6.02 -7.34 -14.95
CA GLU A 13 -5.18 -6.96 -13.82
C GLU A 13 -6.02 -6.70 -12.57
N PHE A 14 -7.21 -6.10 -12.71
CA PHE A 14 -8.13 -5.90 -11.60
C PHE A 14 -8.60 -7.24 -11.02
N ALA A 15 -9.06 -8.16 -11.87
CA ALA A 15 -9.44 -9.51 -11.48
C ALA A 15 -8.26 -10.27 -10.85
N PHE A 16 -7.07 -10.14 -11.45
CA PHE A 16 -5.86 -10.76 -10.89
C PHE A 16 -5.54 -10.20 -9.51
N SER A 17 -5.63 -8.89 -9.27
CA SER A 17 -5.44 -8.27 -7.95
C SER A 17 -6.59 -8.54 -6.95
N GLY A 18 -7.73 -9.03 -7.44
CA GLY A 18 -8.95 -9.21 -6.65
C GLY A 18 -9.60 -7.89 -6.23
N VAL A 19 -9.41 -6.85 -7.03
CA VAL A 19 -9.99 -5.53 -6.81
C VAL A 19 -11.19 -5.37 -7.73
N SER A 20 -12.34 -4.96 -7.18
CA SER A 20 -13.52 -4.64 -7.98
C SER A 20 -13.40 -3.25 -8.65
N PRO A 21 -14.12 -2.99 -9.75
CA PRO A 21 -14.22 -1.64 -10.31
C PRO A 21 -14.69 -0.58 -9.29
N GLU A 22 -15.57 -0.95 -8.35
CA GLU A 22 -16.00 -0.03 -7.28
C GLU A 22 -14.85 0.33 -6.35
N GLN A 23 -14.02 -0.64 -5.95
CA GLN A 23 -12.84 -0.36 -5.11
C GLN A 23 -11.83 0.53 -5.81
N VAL A 24 -11.63 0.36 -7.13
CA VAL A 24 -10.79 1.28 -7.92
C VAL A 24 -11.40 2.69 -7.92
N TRP A 25 -12.71 2.81 -8.07
CA TRP A 25 -13.41 4.09 -8.03
C TRP A 25 -13.30 4.76 -6.65
N ASP A 26 -13.54 4.01 -5.58
CA ASP A 26 -13.44 4.50 -4.21
C ASP A 26 -12.02 4.98 -3.89
N MET A 27 -10.99 4.22 -4.30
CA MET A 27 -9.60 4.65 -4.16
C MET A 27 -9.33 5.94 -4.95
N ARG A 28 -9.76 6.03 -6.21
CA ARG A 28 -9.55 7.24 -7.04
C ARG A 28 -10.30 8.46 -6.54
N SER A 29 -11.44 8.24 -5.89
CA SER A 29 -12.28 9.30 -5.32
C SER A 29 -11.93 9.59 -3.86
N HIS A 30 -10.85 9.00 -3.34
CA HIS A 30 -10.41 9.19 -1.96
C HIS A 30 -11.52 8.85 -0.95
N ARG A 31 -12.25 7.75 -1.20
CA ARG A 31 -13.29 7.21 -0.30
C ARG A 31 -12.82 6.03 0.53
N ALA A 32 -11.99 5.16 -0.03
CA ALA A 32 -11.37 4.05 0.69
C ALA A 32 -10.11 3.57 -0.05
N PRO A 33 -9.06 3.12 0.64
CA PRO A 33 -7.89 2.53 -0.01
C PRO A 33 -8.21 1.13 -0.56
N LEU A 34 -7.36 0.67 -1.48
CA LEU A 34 -7.49 -0.68 -2.03
C LEU A 34 -7.35 -1.74 -0.93
N GLY A 35 -8.18 -2.77 -0.98
CA GLY A 35 -8.19 -3.83 0.03
C GLY A 35 -8.98 -3.51 1.29
N MET A 36 -9.64 -2.34 1.36
CA MET A 36 -10.54 -1.95 2.44
C MET A 36 -11.92 -1.53 1.90
N ARG A 37 -12.98 -1.79 2.66
CA ARG A 37 -14.32 -1.24 2.37
C ARG A 37 -14.46 0.17 2.94
N THR A 38 -15.36 0.97 2.40
CA THR A 38 -15.60 2.35 2.87
C THR A 38 -15.94 2.37 4.37
N GLU A 39 -16.79 1.47 4.85
CA GLU A 39 -17.19 1.46 6.27
C GLU A 39 -16.02 1.12 7.20
N GLN A 40 -15.13 0.22 6.75
CA GLN A 40 -13.91 -0.11 7.49
C GLN A 40 -12.92 1.06 7.47
N TRP A 41 -12.85 1.79 6.36
CA TRP A 41 -11.98 2.96 6.24
C TRP A 41 -12.44 4.11 7.14
N ASP A 42 -13.74 4.36 7.21
CA ASP A 42 -14.31 5.38 8.10
C ASP A 42 -14.02 5.06 9.57
N GLU A 43 -14.22 3.79 9.99
CA GLU A 43 -13.87 3.33 11.34
C GLU A 43 -12.36 3.49 11.61
N CYS A 44 -11.53 3.14 10.63
CA CYS A 44 -10.07 3.27 10.70
C CYS A 44 -9.63 4.71 10.97
N LEU A 45 -10.20 5.68 10.25
CA LEU A 45 -9.88 7.10 10.43
C LEU A 45 -10.41 7.67 11.74
N VAL A 46 -11.58 7.25 12.21
CA VAL A 46 -12.11 7.66 13.53
C VAL A 46 -11.18 7.18 14.63
N GLU A 47 -10.77 5.90 14.61
CA GLU A 47 -9.85 5.35 15.59
C GLU A 47 -8.45 5.97 15.50
N LEU A 48 -7.98 6.28 14.28
CA LEU A 48 -6.69 6.95 14.07
C LEU A 48 -6.68 8.35 14.69
N ARG A 49 -7.74 9.15 14.47
CA ARG A 49 -7.87 10.48 15.08
C ARG A 49 -7.87 10.40 16.60
N ALA A 50 -8.60 9.43 17.17
CA ALA A 50 -8.61 9.22 18.62
C ALA A 50 -7.22 8.83 19.15
N ALA A 51 -6.50 7.94 18.46
CA ALA A 51 -5.15 7.53 18.83
C ALA A 51 -4.13 8.68 18.73
N LEU A 52 -4.21 9.47 17.66
CA LEU A 52 -3.40 10.68 17.48
C LEU A 52 -3.64 11.64 18.64
N LEU A 53 -4.90 11.98 18.95
CA LEU A 53 -5.22 12.89 20.05
C LEU A 53 -4.73 12.36 21.39
N PHE A 54 -4.92 11.07 21.67
CA PHE A 54 -4.49 10.45 22.92
C PHE A 54 -2.98 10.49 23.11
N ASP A 55 -2.22 10.14 22.07
CA ASP A 55 -0.76 10.23 22.10
C ASP A 55 -0.27 11.69 21.91
N GLY A 56 -1.18 12.65 21.73
CA GLY A 56 -0.96 14.09 21.70
C GLY A 56 -0.63 14.68 20.32
N PHE A 57 -0.77 13.92 19.24
CA PHE A 57 -0.61 14.35 17.85
C PHE A 57 -1.87 15.03 17.30
N GLY A 58 -2.55 15.85 18.09
CA GLY A 58 -3.83 16.48 17.71
C GLY A 58 -3.72 17.44 16.52
N ASP A 59 -2.55 18.05 16.31
CA ASP A 59 -2.28 18.95 15.19
C ASP A 59 -1.71 18.22 13.96
N ALA A 60 -1.64 16.89 13.98
CA ALA A 60 -0.96 16.15 12.93
C ALA A 60 -1.71 16.17 11.59
N GLU A 61 -0.96 16.40 10.53
CA GLU A 61 -1.37 16.05 9.18
C GLU A 61 -1.06 14.56 8.96
N VAL A 62 -2.02 13.80 8.43
CA VAL A 62 -1.78 12.39 8.06
C VAL A 62 -2.04 12.17 6.59
N ARG A 63 -1.11 11.47 5.95
CA ARG A 63 -1.21 11.02 4.55
C ARG A 63 -1.11 9.51 4.45
N LEU A 64 -1.91 8.92 3.57
CA LEU A 64 -1.76 7.54 3.15
C LEU A 64 -0.83 7.49 1.93
N LEU A 65 0.14 6.59 2.00
CA LEU A 65 1.18 6.35 1.02
C LEU A 65 1.15 4.91 0.52
N GLY A 66 1.98 4.64 -0.48
CA GLY A 66 2.25 3.29 -0.94
C GLY A 66 1.12 2.66 -1.76
N PRO A 67 1.12 1.32 -1.89
CA PRO A 67 0.19 0.61 -2.77
C PRO A 67 -1.27 0.64 -2.29
N GLY A 68 -1.53 0.84 -0.99
CA GLY A 68 -2.90 1.04 -0.50
C GLY A 68 -3.55 2.34 -1.03
N ALA A 69 -2.75 3.38 -1.26
CA ALA A 69 -3.19 4.65 -1.84
C ALA A 69 -3.22 4.63 -3.38
N ARG A 70 -2.59 3.63 -4.04
CA ARG A 70 -2.41 3.59 -5.50
C ARG A 70 -2.35 2.17 -6.04
N PHE A 71 -3.07 1.92 -7.13
CA PHE A 71 -3.05 0.60 -7.77
C PHE A 71 -1.67 0.18 -8.29
N CYS A 72 -0.81 1.12 -8.70
CA CYS A 72 0.50 0.82 -9.31
C CYS A 72 1.63 1.36 -8.45
N SER A 73 2.69 0.56 -8.29
CA SER A 73 3.91 1.04 -7.67
C SER A 73 4.60 2.07 -8.56
N GLN A 74 5.06 3.16 -7.95
CA GLN A 74 5.96 4.12 -8.57
C GLN A 74 7.42 3.90 -8.16
N ASP A 75 7.74 2.80 -7.44
CA ASP A 75 9.12 2.42 -7.17
C ASP A 75 9.67 1.71 -8.42
N PRO A 76 10.66 2.29 -9.13
CA PRO A 76 11.24 1.66 -10.32
C PRO A 76 11.94 0.34 -10.03
N ARG A 77 12.27 0.06 -8.76
CA ARG A 77 12.81 -1.23 -8.31
C ARG A 77 11.73 -2.30 -8.13
N LYS A 78 10.45 -1.92 -8.17
CA LYS A 78 9.28 -2.82 -8.11
C LYS A 78 8.61 -2.90 -9.48
N TRP A 79 9.10 -3.81 -10.32
CA TRP A 79 8.51 -4.07 -11.63
C TRP A 79 7.79 -5.42 -11.67
N PHE A 80 6.80 -5.56 -12.55
CA PHE A 80 6.08 -6.81 -12.76
C PHE A 80 6.89 -7.75 -13.67
N PRO A 81 6.91 -9.07 -13.44
CA PRO A 81 7.69 -10.00 -14.28
C PRO A 81 7.22 -10.00 -15.74
N GLN A 82 8.17 -9.85 -16.67
CA GLN A 82 7.88 -9.73 -18.10
C GLN A 82 7.82 -11.09 -18.80
N ASN A 83 8.34 -12.15 -18.19
CA ASN A 83 8.23 -13.53 -18.68
C ASN A 83 8.30 -14.56 -17.55
N GLU A 84 7.99 -15.82 -17.87
CA GLU A 84 7.94 -16.92 -16.90
C GLU A 84 9.31 -17.23 -16.28
N SER A 85 10.40 -17.10 -17.06
CA SER A 85 11.75 -17.35 -16.57
C SER A 85 12.14 -16.31 -15.51
N GLU A 86 11.81 -15.05 -15.75
CA GLU A 86 12.03 -13.96 -14.81
C GLU A 86 11.24 -14.16 -13.52
N LEU A 87 9.95 -14.50 -13.63
CA LEU A 87 9.11 -14.82 -12.47
C LEU A 87 9.71 -15.99 -11.66
N ARG A 88 10.09 -17.08 -12.34
CA ARG A 88 10.69 -18.25 -11.68
C ARG A 88 11.96 -17.86 -10.91
N SER A 89 12.87 -17.14 -11.54
CA SER A 89 14.11 -16.66 -10.89
C SER A 89 13.81 -15.80 -9.68
N ARG A 90 12.83 -14.89 -9.78
CA ARG A 90 12.45 -14.02 -8.67
C ARG A 90 11.88 -14.80 -7.49
N VAL A 91 10.97 -15.75 -7.74
CA VAL A 91 10.39 -16.58 -6.67
C VAL A 91 11.47 -17.44 -5.99
N ILE A 92 12.37 -18.06 -6.76
CA ILE A 92 13.50 -18.83 -6.20
C ILE A 92 14.42 -17.95 -5.35
N GLN A 93 14.70 -16.72 -5.81
CA GLN A 93 15.55 -15.78 -5.08
C GLN A 93 14.88 -15.29 -3.79
N HIS A 94 13.58 -14.99 -3.85
CA HIS A 94 12.78 -14.55 -2.70
C HIS A 94 12.76 -15.64 -1.61
N HIS A 95 12.54 -16.90 -2.01
CA HIS A 95 12.50 -18.04 -1.09
C HIS A 95 13.87 -18.70 -0.85
N ARG A 96 15.00 -17.98 -0.97
CA ARG A 96 16.37 -18.55 -0.86
C ARG A 96 16.69 -19.31 0.43
N GLY A 97 15.92 -19.09 1.50
CA GLY A 97 16.06 -19.79 2.78
C GLY A 97 15.33 -21.13 2.85
N ALA A 98 14.46 -21.44 1.88
CA ALA A 98 13.76 -22.71 1.79
C ALA A 98 14.61 -23.80 1.08
N SER A 99 14.19 -25.07 1.20
CA SER A 99 14.80 -26.17 0.47
C SER A 99 14.62 -26.02 -1.04
N ASP A 100 15.50 -26.65 -1.83
CA ASP A 100 15.44 -26.61 -3.29
C ASP A 100 14.09 -27.08 -3.83
N ASP A 101 13.56 -28.19 -3.31
CA ASP A 101 12.24 -28.71 -3.69
C ASP A 101 11.12 -27.71 -3.43
N GLU A 102 11.15 -27.03 -2.28
CA GLU A 102 10.13 -26.04 -1.92
C GLU A 102 10.23 -24.80 -2.82
N ARG A 103 11.45 -24.34 -3.12
CA ARG A 103 11.69 -23.21 -4.03
C ARG A 103 11.18 -23.50 -5.43
N LEU A 104 11.49 -24.69 -5.97
CA LEU A 104 11.03 -25.12 -7.29
C LEU A 104 9.50 -25.24 -7.33
N ARG A 105 8.90 -25.88 -6.32
CA ARG A 105 7.44 -26.01 -6.20
C ARG A 105 6.74 -24.66 -6.17
N ARG A 106 7.24 -23.69 -5.39
CA ARG A 106 6.69 -22.33 -5.34
C ARG A 106 6.82 -21.61 -6.67
N ALA A 107 7.98 -21.73 -7.32
CA ALA A 107 8.20 -21.09 -8.60
C ALA A 107 7.32 -21.68 -9.71
N ASP A 108 7.08 -22.99 -9.72
CA ASP A 108 6.16 -23.63 -10.66
C ASP A 108 4.71 -23.24 -10.40
N ASN A 109 4.29 -23.14 -9.13
CA ASN A 109 2.96 -22.62 -8.77
C ASN A 109 2.78 -21.17 -9.23
N ALA A 110 3.77 -20.32 -9.01
CA ALA A 110 3.75 -18.93 -9.45
C ALA A 110 3.60 -18.82 -10.98
N VAL A 111 4.37 -19.61 -11.73
CA VAL A 111 4.27 -19.67 -13.20
C VAL A 111 2.90 -20.19 -13.64
N ALA A 112 2.32 -21.18 -12.95
CA ALA A 112 0.98 -21.66 -13.24
C ALA A 112 -0.07 -20.56 -13.05
N LYS A 113 0.00 -19.79 -11.96
CA LYS A 113 -0.88 -18.62 -11.71
C LYS A 113 -0.70 -17.55 -12.78
N TYR A 114 0.54 -17.25 -13.17
CA TYR A 114 0.87 -16.29 -14.22
C TYR A 114 0.29 -16.69 -15.59
N ARG A 115 0.39 -17.98 -15.95
CA ARG A 115 -0.23 -18.55 -17.16
C ARG A 115 -1.75 -18.49 -17.11
N ALA A 116 -2.35 -18.92 -16.00
CA ALA A 116 -3.80 -18.93 -15.83
C ALA A 116 -4.41 -17.53 -15.90
N ALA A 117 -3.69 -16.53 -15.40
CA ALA A 117 -4.05 -15.12 -15.52
C ALA A 117 -3.87 -14.55 -16.94
N GLY A 118 -3.30 -15.31 -17.88
CA GLY A 118 -3.08 -14.87 -19.26
C GLY A 118 -1.88 -13.94 -19.44
N PHE A 119 -0.95 -13.88 -18.48
CA PHE A 119 0.27 -13.09 -18.59
C PHE A 119 1.36 -13.78 -19.42
N SER A 120 1.23 -15.08 -19.74
CA SER A 120 2.17 -15.77 -20.64
C SER A 120 1.91 -15.53 -22.13
N GLN A 121 0.78 -14.91 -22.47
CA GLN A 121 0.42 -14.61 -23.86
C GLN A 121 1.19 -13.38 -24.38
N GLU A 122 1.25 -13.19 -25.70
CA GLU A 122 1.85 -12.00 -26.36
C GLU A 122 1.07 -10.69 -26.13
N ARG A 123 0.12 -10.68 -25.18
CA ARG A 123 -0.58 -9.47 -24.79
C ARG A 123 0.39 -8.56 -24.02
N PRO A 124 0.26 -7.22 -24.16
CA PRO A 124 0.97 -6.27 -23.32
C PRO A 124 0.78 -6.61 -21.83
N LYS A 125 1.82 -6.35 -21.04
CA LYS A 125 1.86 -6.58 -19.59
C LYS A 125 2.22 -5.27 -18.90
N PRO A 126 1.77 -5.05 -17.66
CA PRO A 126 2.22 -3.89 -16.91
C PRO A 126 3.73 -3.97 -16.70
N ILE A 127 4.41 -2.83 -16.77
CA ILE A 127 5.83 -2.73 -16.39
C ILE A 127 5.92 -2.62 -14.87
N THR A 128 5.05 -1.80 -14.27
CA THR A 128 5.02 -1.61 -12.81
C THR A 128 4.36 -2.78 -12.10
N ALA A 129 4.90 -3.15 -10.94
CA ALA A 129 4.12 -3.97 -10.01
C ALA A 129 2.82 -3.24 -9.63
N PHE A 130 1.72 -3.98 -9.55
CA PHE A 130 0.42 -3.47 -9.15
C PHE A 130 -0.07 -4.15 -7.88
N PHE A 131 -1.10 -3.56 -7.26
CA PHE A 131 -1.65 -3.96 -5.97
C PHE A 131 -1.88 -5.48 -5.89
N ASP A 132 -1.30 -6.10 -4.86
CA ASP A 132 -1.27 -7.54 -4.59
C ASP A 132 -0.71 -8.43 -5.70
N GLY A 133 -0.26 -7.88 -6.83
CA GLY A 133 0.18 -8.66 -7.98
C GLY A 133 1.39 -9.54 -7.64
N MET A 134 2.34 -9.00 -6.87
CA MET A 134 3.53 -9.75 -6.45
C MET A 134 3.21 -10.80 -5.38
N TYR A 135 2.34 -10.45 -4.43
CA TYR A 135 1.86 -11.38 -3.40
C TYR A 135 1.13 -12.57 -4.04
N ARG A 136 0.23 -12.31 -4.99
CA ARG A 136 -0.53 -13.36 -5.67
C ARG A 136 0.34 -14.27 -6.53
N LEU A 137 1.48 -13.77 -7.01
CA LEU A 137 2.50 -14.54 -7.71
C LEU A 137 3.49 -15.26 -6.77
N ASP A 138 3.26 -15.28 -5.45
CA ASP A 138 4.17 -15.85 -4.43
C ASP A 138 5.59 -15.25 -4.47
N ALA A 139 5.71 -14.05 -5.03
CA ALA A 139 6.95 -13.29 -5.16
C ALA A 139 7.05 -12.16 -4.12
N ALA A 140 6.08 -12.11 -3.19
CA ALA A 140 6.10 -11.39 -1.93
C ALA A 140 5.38 -12.25 -0.88
N ASP A 141 5.81 -12.17 0.38
CA ASP A 141 5.24 -12.99 1.48
C ASP A 141 3.92 -12.44 2.01
N GLU A 142 3.75 -11.13 1.92
CA GLU A 142 2.61 -10.40 2.47
C GLU A 142 1.85 -9.68 1.38
N PRO A 143 0.52 -9.56 1.52
CA PRO A 143 -0.27 -8.67 0.68
C PRO A 143 0.20 -7.22 0.85
N ASP A 144 -0.10 -6.37 -0.13
CA ASP A 144 0.29 -4.97 -0.04
C ASP A 144 -0.37 -4.28 1.16
N GLY A 145 0.43 -3.53 1.92
CA GLY A 145 0.01 -2.87 3.16
C GLY A 145 -0.38 -1.40 3.00
N TYR A 146 -0.66 -0.78 4.15
CA TYR A 146 -1.01 0.63 4.29
C TYR A 146 0.10 1.38 5.01
N GLU A 147 0.66 2.40 4.36
CA GLU A 147 1.71 3.23 4.96
C GLU A 147 1.13 4.61 5.27
N PHE A 148 1.14 5.00 6.54
CA PHE A 148 0.68 6.32 6.97
C PHE A 148 1.86 7.18 7.37
N ARG A 149 1.97 8.36 6.76
CA ARG A 149 2.90 9.39 7.19
C ARG A 149 2.17 10.37 8.09
N ILE A 150 2.63 10.50 9.32
CA ILE A 150 2.13 11.44 10.33
C ILE A 150 3.14 12.58 10.43
N THR A 151 2.68 13.80 10.14
CA THR A 151 3.49 15.02 10.21
C THR A 151 2.92 15.93 11.28
N ALA A 152 3.66 16.13 12.36
CA ALA A 152 3.22 16.94 13.50
C ALA A 152 4.30 17.96 13.90
N SER A 153 3.94 18.92 14.75
CA SER A 153 4.92 19.83 15.35
C SER A 153 6.03 19.05 16.06
N ALA A 154 7.26 19.55 15.98
CA ALA A 154 8.45 18.92 16.53
C ALA A 154 8.21 18.40 17.96
N ARG A 155 8.38 17.09 18.14
CA ARG A 155 8.22 16.39 19.41
C ARG A 155 9.47 15.62 19.77
N ASP A 156 9.54 15.27 21.05
CA ASP A 156 10.60 14.43 21.59
C ASP A 156 10.64 13.10 20.81
N PRO A 157 11.76 12.75 20.15
CA PRO A 157 11.95 11.46 19.50
C PRO A 157 11.79 10.26 20.44
N GLN A 158 11.85 10.48 21.76
CA GLN A 158 11.66 9.46 22.79
C GLN A 158 10.20 9.32 23.25
N GLN A 159 9.27 10.12 22.73
CA GLN A 159 7.88 10.05 23.16
C GLN A 159 7.25 8.72 22.74
N ASP A 160 6.80 7.98 23.74
CA ASP A 160 6.10 6.72 23.55
C ASP A 160 4.71 6.98 22.96
N ALA A 161 4.35 6.26 21.88
CA ALA A 161 3.05 6.39 21.20
C ALA A 161 2.22 5.10 21.32
N PRO A 162 1.75 4.75 22.55
CA PRO A 162 1.09 3.48 22.81
C PRO A 162 -0.27 3.35 22.12
N ALA A 163 -1.05 4.43 21.98
CA ALA A 163 -2.36 4.34 21.33
C ALA A 163 -2.21 4.12 19.82
N LEU A 164 -1.28 4.80 19.17
CA LEU A 164 -0.95 4.59 17.75
C LEU A 164 -0.45 3.16 17.50
N ARG A 165 0.40 2.61 18.38
CA ARG A 165 0.80 1.18 18.27
C ARG A 165 -0.34 0.21 18.54
N GLY A 166 -1.32 0.59 19.37
CA GLY A 166 -2.55 -0.18 19.57
C GLY A 166 -3.41 -0.19 18.30
N TRP A 167 -3.58 0.99 17.70
CA TRP A 167 -4.29 1.19 16.43
C TRP A 167 -3.66 0.38 15.28
N VAL A 168 -2.34 0.43 15.10
CA VAL A 168 -1.62 -0.36 14.09
C VAL A 168 -1.97 -1.84 14.22
N ARG A 169 -1.77 -2.42 15.40
CA ARG A 169 -2.01 -3.85 15.64
C ARG A 169 -3.47 -4.25 15.39
N ARG A 170 -4.42 -3.38 15.74
CA ARG A 170 -5.84 -3.62 15.49
C ARG A 170 -6.14 -3.67 14.00
N TRP A 171 -5.62 -2.72 13.22
CA TRP A 171 -5.89 -2.65 11.78
C TRP A 171 -5.10 -3.67 10.96
N GLU A 172 -3.92 -4.09 11.42
CA GLU A 172 -3.25 -5.28 10.88
C GLU A 172 -4.10 -6.53 11.07
N GLY A 173 -4.65 -6.73 12.28
CA GLY A 173 -5.55 -7.86 12.57
C GLY A 173 -6.87 -7.81 11.79
N ALA A 174 -7.45 -6.62 11.62
CA ALA A 174 -8.73 -6.45 10.93
C ALA A 174 -8.62 -6.61 9.41
N THR A 175 -7.47 -6.26 8.82
CA THR A 175 -7.27 -6.27 7.37
C THR A 175 -6.46 -7.46 6.88
N GLY A 176 -5.69 -8.11 7.75
CA GLY A 176 -4.70 -9.11 7.38
C GLY A 176 -3.54 -8.54 6.54
N ARG A 177 -3.32 -7.22 6.59
CA ARG A 177 -2.28 -6.49 5.84
C ARG A 177 -1.41 -5.70 6.79
N ALA A 178 -0.15 -5.51 6.45
CA ALA A 178 0.76 -4.67 7.23
C ALA A 178 0.24 -3.22 7.30
N VAL A 179 0.37 -2.59 8.47
CA VAL A 179 0.07 -1.17 8.68
C VAL A 179 1.30 -0.52 9.29
N SER A 180 1.88 0.47 8.60
CA SER A 180 3.08 1.16 9.06
C SER A 180 2.83 2.64 9.30
N LEU A 181 3.53 3.18 10.31
CA LEU A 181 3.53 4.60 10.63
C LEU A 181 4.93 5.17 10.41
N VAL A 182 5.01 6.28 9.69
CA VAL A 182 6.22 7.07 9.51
C VAL A 182 5.98 8.43 10.14
N LEU A 183 6.71 8.73 11.23
CA LEU A 183 6.67 10.05 11.87
C LEU A 183 7.66 10.98 11.17
N ALA A 184 7.17 12.15 10.76
CA ALA A 184 7.96 13.22 10.17
C ALA A 184 7.77 14.52 10.95
N ASP A 185 8.84 15.30 11.08
CA ASP A 185 8.77 16.65 11.65
C ASP A 185 8.19 17.62 10.61
N ARG A 186 7.29 18.51 11.02
CA ARG A 186 6.72 19.56 10.16
C ARG A 186 7.81 20.44 9.51
N GLY A 187 8.97 20.60 10.15
CA GLY A 187 10.14 21.28 9.56
C GLY A 187 10.70 20.60 8.30
N HIS A 188 10.37 19.34 8.05
CA HIS A 188 10.78 18.54 6.90
C HIS A 188 9.59 18.08 6.04
N ALA A 189 8.40 18.64 6.26
CA ALA A 189 7.14 18.19 5.65
C ALA A 189 7.18 18.08 4.12
N GLY A 190 7.99 18.90 3.43
CA GLY A 190 8.06 18.94 1.95
C GLY A 190 9.01 17.94 1.29
N ALA A 191 9.90 17.26 2.03
CA ALA A 191 10.90 16.40 1.41
C ALA A 191 10.30 15.03 1.02
N GLY A 192 10.01 14.85 -0.27
CA GLY A 192 9.51 13.59 -0.81
C GLY A 192 7.99 13.40 -0.74
N LEU A 193 7.23 14.50 -0.61
CA LEU A 193 5.79 14.49 -0.90
C LEU A 193 5.58 14.45 -2.41
N ARG A 194 4.72 13.54 -2.87
CA ARG A 194 4.28 13.46 -4.26
C ARG A 194 2.86 14.02 -4.37
N GLU A 195 2.53 14.61 -5.52
CA GLU A 195 1.20 15.20 -5.76
C GLU A 195 0.05 14.20 -5.51
N ASP A 196 0.29 12.90 -5.67
CA ASP A 196 -0.73 11.87 -5.48
C ASP A 196 -0.72 11.21 -4.08
N ASP A 197 -0.07 11.82 -3.07
CA ASP A 197 -0.11 11.33 -1.68
C ASP A 197 -1.45 11.74 -1.05
N TRP A 198 -2.28 10.78 -0.67
CA TRP A 198 -3.65 11.04 -0.22
C TRP A 198 -3.64 11.62 1.20
N MET A 199 -4.02 12.90 1.34
CA MET A 199 -4.29 13.52 2.63
C MET A 199 -5.58 12.96 3.25
N VAL A 200 -5.47 12.36 4.43
CA VAL A 200 -6.57 11.66 5.11
C VAL A 200 -7.01 12.36 6.40
N ILE A 201 -6.11 13.12 7.01
CA ILE A 201 -6.36 13.98 8.17
C ILE A 201 -5.67 15.30 7.88
N GLU A 202 -6.46 16.37 7.76
CA GLU A 202 -5.97 17.74 7.66
C GLU A 202 -5.50 18.21 9.05
N PRO A 203 -4.45 19.05 9.13
CA PRO A 203 -4.09 19.69 10.38
C PRO A 203 -5.25 20.59 10.83
N GLU A 204 -5.56 20.61 12.13
CA GLU A 204 -6.49 21.60 12.66
C GLU A 204 -5.92 22.99 12.39
N HIS A 205 -6.58 23.77 11.53
CA HIS A 205 -6.27 25.18 11.39
C HIS A 205 -6.60 25.85 12.72
N GLU A 206 -5.59 26.39 13.39
CA GLU A 206 -5.84 27.41 14.40
C GLU A 206 -6.58 28.55 13.70
N GLU A 207 -7.90 28.65 13.93
CA GLU A 207 -8.63 29.89 13.68
C GLU A 207 -7.91 30.97 14.49
N HIS A 208 -7.03 31.71 13.84
CA HIS A 208 -6.57 32.98 14.36
C HIS A 208 -7.81 33.87 14.43
N GLY A 209 -8.42 33.90 15.63
CA GLY A 209 -9.44 34.85 15.97
C GLY A 209 -8.89 36.25 15.72
N GLU A 210 -9.36 36.88 14.65
CA GLU A 210 -9.25 38.32 14.48
C GLU A 210 -9.98 38.95 15.67
N LYS A 211 -9.20 39.60 16.53
CA LYS A 211 -9.68 40.55 17.53
C LYS A 211 -9.81 41.94 16.91
#